data_AF-A0A7S1V801-F1
#
_entry.id   AF-A0A7S1V801-F1
#
_cell.length_a   1.000
_cell.length_b   1.000
_cell.length_c   1.000
_cell.angle_alpha   90.00
_cell.angle_beta   90.00
_cell.angle_gamma   90.00
#
_symmetry.space_group_name_H-M   'P 1'
#
loop_
_entity.id
_entity.type
_entity.pdbx_description
1 polymer ?
#
loop_
_entity_poly.entity_id
_entity_poly.type
_entity_poly.pdbx_seq_one_letter_code
_entity_poly.pdbx_strand_id
1 'polypeptide(L)'
;YTGLVVFFAEVYYVVSLAFAKIIDNPDGSTSLNNFCDLDINTHMESLYFSLSTMTTIGYGVSDYYFGGCVTPLVLVLWQSCTAITFQSVAIGLLFQRISRGQKRSKTILFSNQAVVQ
;
A
#
# COMPACT_ATOMS: atom_id res chain seq x y z
N TYR A 1 7.08 -4.64 -0.85
CA TYR A 1 5.98 -4.05 -0.06
C TYR A 1 6.36 -2.67 0.44
N THR A 2 7.37 -2.55 1.31
CA THR A 2 7.86 -1.26 1.85
C THR A 2 8.21 -0.22 0.77
N GLY A 3 8.92 -0.63 -0.29
CA GLY A 3 9.27 0.29 -1.39
C GLY A 3 8.06 0.90 -2.12
N LEU A 4 6.96 0.15 -2.25
CA LEU A 4 5.73 0.67 -2.86
C LEU A 4 5.02 1.66 -1.94
N VAL A 5 4.97 1.36 -0.63
CA VAL A 5 4.39 2.28 0.37
C VAL A 5 5.11 3.62 0.34
N VAL A 6 6.44 3.62 0.34
CA VAL A 6 7.25 4.84 0.29
C VAL A 6 7.06 5.58 -1.04
N PHE A 7 7.08 4.87 -2.17
CA PHE A 7 6.82 5.48 -3.47
C PHE A 7 5.47 6.20 -3.52
N PHE A 8 4.40 5.54 -3.06
CA PHE A 8 3.08 6.16 -3.02
C PHE A 8 2.99 7.30 -2.00
N ALA A 9 3.68 7.20 -0.87
CA ALA A 9 3.74 8.29 0.11
C ALA A 9 4.37 9.55 -0.46
N GLU A 10 5.49 9.41 -1.19
CA GLU A 10 6.10 10.54 -1.91
C GLU A 10 5.14 11.14 -2.95
N VAL A 11 4.41 10.29 -3.70
CA VAL A 11 3.41 10.76 -4.66
C VAL A 11 2.30 11.55 -3.96
N TYR A 12 1.76 11.06 -2.84
CA TYR A 12 0.75 11.79 -2.08
C TYR A 12 1.28 13.10 -1.51
N TYR A 13 2.52 13.11 -1.02
CA TYR A 13 3.17 14.32 -0.51
C TYR A 13 3.36 15.37 -1.61
N VAL A 14 3.86 14.97 -2.78
CA VAL A 14 4.05 15.86 -3.94
C VAL A 14 2.70 16.36 -4.47
N VAL A 15 1.68 15.52 -4.54
CA VAL A 15 0.33 15.94 -4.97
C VAL A 15 -0.28 16.90 -3.95
N SER A 16 -0.15 16.63 -2.65
CA SER A 16 -0.61 17.54 -1.59
C SER A 16 0.04 18.91 -1.73
N LEU A 17 1.36 18.97 -1.97
CA LEU A 17 2.08 20.22 -2.21
C LEU A 17 1.72 20.92 -3.52
N ALA A 18 1.60 20.18 -4.63
CA ALA A 18 1.31 20.73 -5.94
C ALA A 18 -0.07 21.37 -6.03
N PHE A 19 -1.03 20.85 -5.26
CA PHE A 19 -2.39 21.32 -5.22
C PHE A 19 -2.76 22.06 -3.92
N ALA A 20 -1.79 22.28 -3.03
CA ALA A 20 -1.98 23.05 -1.80
C ALA A 20 -2.53 24.44 -2.15
N LYS A 21 -3.71 24.77 -1.63
CA LYS A 21 -4.36 26.04 -1.90
C LYS A 21 -4.05 27.01 -0.77
N ILE A 22 -3.38 28.10 -1.11
CA ILE A 22 -3.23 29.25 -0.22
C ILE A 22 -4.61 29.89 -0.10
N ILE A 23 -5.19 29.83 1.10
CA ILE A 23 -6.45 30.51 1.41
C ILE A 23 -6.12 31.71 2.30
N ASP A 24 -6.37 32.90 1.78
CA ASP A 24 -6.33 34.13 2.58
C ASP A 24 -7.59 34.17 3.46
N ASN A 25 -7.39 34.06 4.77
CA ASN A 25 -8.49 34.24 5.71
C ASN A 25 -8.82 35.75 5.81
N PRO A 26 -10.09 36.10 6.10
CA PRO A 26 -10.50 37.48 6.30
C PRO A 26 -9.78 38.17 7.49
N ASP A 27 -9.10 37.40 8.35
CA ASP A 27 -8.28 37.89 9.47
C ASP A 27 -6.85 38.31 9.08
N GLY A 28 -6.49 38.26 7.79
CA GLY A 28 -5.14 38.60 7.30
C GLY A 28 -4.08 37.54 7.61
N SER A 29 -4.49 36.38 8.13
CA SER A 29 -3.64 35.19 8.25
C SER A 29 -3.77 34.32 7.01
N THR A 30 -2.64 34.01 6.39
CA THR A 30 -2.58 33.06 5.28
C THR A 30 -2.61 31.64 5.85
N SER A 31 -3.71 30.89 5.68
CA SER A 31 -3.73 29.47 6.04
C SER A 31 -3.53 28.62 4.80
N LEU A 32 -2.64 27.63 4.91
CA LEU A 32 -2.50 26.57 3.94
C LEU A 32 -3.64 25.59 4.23
N ASN A 33 -4.70 25.59 3.39
CA ASN A 33 -5.75 24.58 3.54
C ASN A 33 -5.32 23.32 2.79
N ASN A 34 -5.48 22.19 3.47
CA ASN A 34 -5.17 20.88 2.93
C ASN A 34 -5.99 20.61 1.67
N PHE A 35 -5.30 20.27 0.58
CA PHE A 35 -5.95 20.04 -0.70
C PHE A 35 -6.96 18.89 -0.56
N CYS A 36 -8.23 19.17 -0.85
CA CYS A 36 -9.30 18.17 -0.84
C CYS A 36 -9.46 17.40 0.48
N ASP A 37 -9.23 18.06 1.62
CA ASP A 37 -9.38 17.48 2.97
C ASP A 37 -8.51 16.22 3.23
N LEU A 38 -7.46 16.05 2.43
CA LEU A 38 -6.38 15.12 2.71
C LEU A 38 -5.55 15.75 3.83
N ASP A 39 -5.83 15.39 5.09
CA ASP A 39 -5.16 15.94 6.28
C ASP A 39 -3.68 15.52 6.39
N ILE A 40 -2.89 15.90 5.38
CA ILE A 40 -1.52 15.49 5.13
C ILE A 40 -0.67 16.77 5.12
N ASN A 41 -0.18 17.15 6.30
CA ASN A 41 0.66 18.32 6.51
C ASN A 41 2.15 17.93 6.55
N THR A 42 2.44 16.69 6.94
CA THR A 42 3.79 16.17 7.15
C THR A 42 4.09 14.94 6.31
N HIS A 43 5.38 14.69 6.06
CA HIS A 43 5.84 13.49 5.36
C HIS A 43 5.40 12.20 6.09
N MET A 44 5.41 12.21 7.43
CA MET A 44 4.96 11.08 8.25
C MET A 44 3.47 10.78 8.07
N GLU A 45 2.62 11.80 7.94
CA GLU A 45 1.20 11.62 7.68
C GLU A 45 0.95 11.01 6.29
N SER A 46 1.69 11.44 5.26
CA SER A 46 1.59 10.83 3.92
C SER A 46 2.02 9.36 3.90
N LEU A 47 3.03 8.99 4.70
CA LEU A 47 3.47 7.61 4.89
C LEU A 47 2.40 6.77 5.59
N TYR A 48 1.82 7.30 6.66
CA TYR A 48 0.70 6.63 7.36
C TYR A 48 -0.51 6.45 6.45
N PHE A 49 -0.85 7.48 5.68
CA PHE A 49 -1.93 7.41 4.69
C PHE A 49 -1.66 6.30 3.67
N SER A 50 -0.49 6.32 3.01
CA SER A 50 -0.10 5.31 2.04
C SER A 50 -0.09 3.89 2.63
N LEU A 51 0.44 3.72 3.84
CA LEU A 51 0.48 2.42 4.53
C LEU A 51 -0.92 1.91 4.86
N SER A 52 -1.77 2.78 5.40
CA SER A 52 -3.13 2.45 5.80
C SER A 52 -4.00 2.08 4.60
N THR A 53 -3.82 2.77 3.47
CA THR A 53 -4.51 2.48 2.20
C THR A 53 -4.02 1.15 1.61
N MET A 54 -2.70 0.93 1.56
CA MET A 54 -2.13 -0.31 1.00
C MET A 54 -2.50 -1.56 1.81
N THR A 55 -2.59 -1.41 3.13
CA THR A 55 -2.96 -2.48 4.05
C THR A 55 -4.48 -2.56 4.24
N THR A 56 -5.26 -1.72 3.55
CA THR A 56 -6.73 -1.65 3.63
C THR A 56 -7.26 -1.42 5.05
N ILE A 57 -6.49 -0.71 5.88
CA ILE A 57 -6.87 -0.34 7.25
C ILE A 57 -7.87 0.82 7.24
N GLY A 58 -7.58 1.88 6.46
CA GLY A 58 -8.51 2.98 6.22
C GLY A 58 -8.64 4.05 7.31
N TYR A 59 -7.59 4.33 8.10
CA TYR A 59 -7.61 5.41 9.11
C TYR A 59 -7.31 6.82 8.56
N GLY A 60 -7.07 6.95 7.26
CA GLY A 60 -6.30 8.06 6.71
C GLY A 60 -7.01 9.38 6.42
N VAL A 61 -8.32 9.53 6.69
CA VAL A 61 -9.05 10.78 6.39
C VAL A 61 -10.15 11.12 7.38
N SER A 62 -10.34 12.43 7.58
CA SER A 62 -11.45 13.02 8.32
C SER A 62 -12.76 12.99 7.51
N ASP A 63 -12.68 13.17 6.18
CA ASP A 63 -13.80 13.06 5.24
C ASP A 63 -13.53 12.01 4.14
N TYR A 64 -14.43 11.02 4.04
CA TYR A 64 -14.36 9.96 3.02
C TYR A 64 -14.55 10.49 1.59
N TYR A 65 -15.27 11.60 1.43
CA TYR A 65 -15.52 12.19 0.12
C TYR A 65 -14.40 13.12 -0.34
N PHE A 66 -13.34 13.29 0.45
CA PHE A 66 -12.20 14.17 0.15
C PHE A 66 -12.67 15.55 -0.36
N GLY A 67 -13.65 16.15 0.32
CA GLY A 67 -14.24 17.44 -0.05
C GLY A 67 -14.86 17.51 -1.45
N GLY A 68 -15.19 16.37 -2.07
CA GLY A 68 -15.76 16.29 -3.42
C GLY A 68 -14.74 16.25 -4.56
N CYS A 69 -13.45 16.09 -4.26
CA CYS A 69 -12.42 16.01 -5.28
C CYS A 69 -12.22 14.59 -5.85
N VAL A 70 -12.09 14.50 -7.17
CA VAL A 70 -11.83 13.22 -7.87
C VAL A 70 -10.35 12.83 -7.84
N THR A 71 -9.44 13.79 -7.66
CA THR A 71 -7.97 13.56 -7.67
C THR A 71 -7.49 12.52 -6.65
N PRO A 72 -7.79 12.63 -5.34
CA PRO A 72 -7.39 11.61 -4.36
C PRO A 72 -8.00 10.24 -4.65
N LEU A 73 -9.25 10.21 -5.10
CA LEU A 73 -9.94 8.97 -5.43
C LEU A 73 -9.23 8.20 -6.55
N VAL A 74 -8.79 8.88 -7.61
CA VAL A 74 -8.03 8.25 -8.71
C VAL A 74 -6.68 7.71 -8.22
N LEU A 75 -5.98 8.43 -7.33
CA LEU A 75 -4.71 7.98 -6.76
C LEU A 75 -4.88 6.73 -5.88
N VAL A 76 -5.89 6.71 -5.01
CA VAL A 76 -6.21 5.57 -4.15
C VAL A 76 -6.63 4.36 -4.99
N LEU A 77 -7.42 4.55 -6.05
CA LEU A 77 -7.79 3.48 -6.98
C LEU A 77 -6.56 2.89 -7.67
N TRP A 78 -5.67 3.74 -8.19
CA TRP A 78 -4.44 3.31 -8.80
C TRP A 78 -3.55 2.53 -7.81
N GLN A 79 -3.41 3.03 -6.58
CA GLN A 79 -2.67 2.34 -5.52
C GLN A 79 -3.28 0.98 -5.21
N SER A 80 -4.61 0.89 -5.09
CA SER A 80 -5.33 -0.36 -4.81
C SER A 80 -5.11 -1.41 -5.91
N CYS A 81 -5.18 -1.02 -7.19
CA CYS A 81 -4.89 -1.93 -8.30
C CYS A 81 -3.47 -2.52 -8.20
N THR A 82 -2.46 -1.68 -7.95
CA THR A 82 -1.08 -2.17 -7.80
C THR A 82 -0.92 -3.07 -6.57
N ALA A 83 -1.53 -2.72 -5.45
CA ALA A 83 -1.46 -3.49 -4.21
C ALA A 83 -2.01 -4.90 -4.39
N ILE A 84 -3.18 -5.03 -5.03
CA ILE A 84 -3.82 -6.34 -5.30
C ILE A 84 -2.95 -7.20 -6.21
N THR A 85 -2.34 -6.62 -7.25
CA THR A 85 -1.41 -7.35 -8.13
C THR A 85 -0.23 -7.91 -7.32
N PHE A 86 0.42 -7.09 -6.49
CA PHE A 86 1.54 -7.56 -5.65
C PHE A 86 1.13 -8.62 -4.62
N GLN A 87 -0.04 -8.47 -4.01
CA GLN A 87 -0.58 -9.46 -3.08
C GLN A 87 -0.83 -10.80 -3.78
N SER A 88 -1.41 -10.79 -4.98
CA SER A 88 -1.67 -12.01 -5.76
C SER A 88 -0.39 -12.76 -6.12
N VAL A 89 0.67 -12.04 -6.52
CA VAL A 89 1.98 -12.62 -6.83
C VAL A 89 2.64 -13.21 -5.58
N ALA A 90 2.59 -12.50 -4.45
CA ALA A 90 3.16 -12.98 -3.20
C ALA A 90 2.49 -14.28 -2.73
N ILE A 91 1.16 -14.33 -2.76
CA ILE A 91 0.37 -15.52 -2.44
C ILE A 91 0.70 -16.66 -3.42
N GLY A 92 0.78 -16.38 -4.73
CA GLY A 92 1.15 -17.37 -5.74
C GLY A 92 2.52 -18.01 -5.50
N LEU A 93 3.54 -17.20 -5.15
CA LEU A 93 4.87 -17.70 -4.81
C LEU A 93 4.89 -18.53 -3.53
N LEU A 94 4.09 -18.14 -2.52
CA LEU A 94 3.91 -18.91 -1.30
C LEU A 94 3.28 -20.28 -1.59
N PHE A 95 2.21 -20.32 -2.38
CA PHE A 95 1.58 -21.58 -2.80
C PHE A 95 2.52 -22.46 -3.60
N GLN A 96 3.33 -21.89 -4.50
CA GLN A 96 4.36 -22.63 -5.23
C GLN A 96 5.38 -23.28 -4.30
N ARG A 97 5.78 -22.57 -3.23
CA ARG A 97 6.71 -23.09 -2.21
C ARG A 97 6.08 -24.18 -1.34
N ILE A 98 4.83 -24.02 -0.93
CA ILE A 98 4.08 -25.03 -0.15
C ILE A 98 3.82 -26.28 -0.99
N SER A 99 3.52 -26.11 -2.28
CA SER A 99 3.29 -27.20 -3.24
C SER A 99 4.56 -28.02 -3.52
N ARG A 100 5.76 -27.46 -3.33
CA ARG A 100 7.01 -28.24 -3.36
C ARG A 100 7.03 -29.24 -2.21
N GLY A 101 6.56 -30.46 -2.49
CA GLY A 101 6.52 -31.61 -1.59
C GLY A 101 7.88 -32.20 -1.24
N GLN A 102 8.83 -31.40 -0.73
CA GLN A 102 10.12 -31.88 -0.24
C GLN A 102 9.98 -32.91 0.89
N LYS A 103 8.87 -32.87 1.65
CA LYS A 103 8.58 -33.87 2.69
C LYS A 103 8.17 -35.25 2.12
N ARG A 104 7.70 -35.35 0.87
CA ARG A 104 7.22 -36.62 0.29
C ARG A 104 8.34 -37.63 0.06
N SER A 105 9.57 -37.16 -0.22
CA SER A 105 10.73 -38.05 -0.38
C SER A 105 11.17 -38.70 0.93
N LYS A 106 10.78 -38.17 2.09
CA LYS A 106 11.13 -38.73 3.42
C LYS A 106 10.18 -39.83 3.89
N THR A 107 9.05 -40.04 3.20
CA THR A 107 8.13 -41.15 3.46
C THR A 107 8.51 -42.41 2.67
N ILE A 108 9.41 -42.29 1.68
CA ILE A 108 9.94 -43.43 0.92
C ILE A 108 11.21 -43.91 1.62
N LEU A 109 11.07 -44.99 2.40
CA LEU A 109 12.19 -45.67 3.05
C LEU A 109 12.74 -46.73 2.10
N PHE A 110 14.03 -46.64 1.79
CA PHE A 110 14.77 -47.69 1.08
C PHE A 110 15.49 -48.58 2.09
N SER A 111 15.52 -49.89 1.83
CA SER A 111 16.38 -50.81 2.58
C SER A 111 17.84 -50.41 2.41
N ASN A 112 18.60 -50.40 3.50
CA ASN A 112 20.04 -50.11 3.48
C ASN A 112 20.87 -51.25 2.85
N GLN A 113 20.25 -52.40 2.59
CA GLN A 113 20.88 -53.59 2.04
C GLN A 113 20.06 -54.05 0.82
N ALA A 114 20.75 -54.31 -0.29
CA ALA A 114 20.18 -54.89 -1.49
C ALA A 114 20.74 -56.30 -1.67
N VAL A 115 19.89 -57.27 -1.96
CA VAL A 115 20.28 -58.66 -2.20
C VAL A 115 20.18 -58.94 -3.70
N VAL A 116 21.13 -59.70 -4.24
CA VAL A 116 21.20 -60.11 -5.64
C VAL A 116 20.75 -61.57 -5.73
N GLN A 117 19.81 -61.86 -6.62
CA GLN A 117 19.34 -63.22 -6.92
C GLN A 117 19.87 -63.68 -8.27
#